data_AF-A0A7V5I2U9-F1
#
_entry.id   AF-A0A7V5I2U9-F1
#
_cell.length_a   1.000
_cell.length_b   1.000
_cell.length_c   1.000
_cell.angle_alpha   90.00
_cell.angle_beta   90.00
_cell.angle_gamma   90.00
#
_symmetry.space_group_name_H-M   'P 1'
#
loop_
_entity.id
_entity.type
_entity.pdbx_description
1 polymer ?
#
loop_
_entity_poly.entity_id
_entity_poly.type
_entity_poly.pdbx_seq_one_letter_code
_entity_poly.pdbx_strand_id
1 'polypeptide(L)'
;MLGRNQHPLAFAASAVVPGSRAQALKSLKVCGVTSAEDATWILETIQRRLSVQVWIGCVLWPHSRRCVSVREARDIAAAVLETAAKLGTPARTVAVFVDEDLSRIRQVCTDASINVAQLHGSLDWQEHVLRAVDSWPSWLDYARVLRPDEAAQEPSKRAITTADGRPPCYTLIDPGRGDGKPFDWRKFSNERVLGPDPGLWMIAGGLHAGNVVEAVRVTNAPGVDVASGVEVSTDGLRKHESGEGSADAYPQHSGRVYRPRKDPARLEAFLDALCSVYGGRMI
;
A
#
# COMPACT_ATOMS: atom_id res chain seq x y z
N MET A 1 -16.60 62.36 12.51
CA MET A 1 -15.99 61.72 11.33
C MET A 1 -15.46 60.34 11.75
N LEU A 2 -16.25 59.29 11.55
CA LEU A 2 -15.85 57.90 11.78
C LEU A 2 -16.30 57.12 10.54
N GLY A 3 -15.37 56.91 9.61
CA GLY A 3 -15.60 56.20 8.36
C GLY A 3 -15.46 54.69 8.58
N ARG A 4 -16.56 53.95 8.42
CA ARG A 4 -16.57 52.51 8.24
C ARG A 4 -16.04 52.19 6.83
N ASN A 5 -14.93 51.47 6.74
CA ASN A 5 -14.58 50.74 5.51
C ASN A 5 -14.68 49.24 5.78
N GLN A 6 -15.75 48.66 5.23
CA GLN A 6 -15.92 47.23 5.07
C GLN A 6 -15.05 46.80 3.88
N HIS A 7 -14.07 45.94 4.10
CA HIS A 7 -13.43 45.18 3.03
C HIS A 7 -14.00 43.76 3.03
N PRO A 8 -14.59 43.28 1.92
CA PRO A 8 -14.96 41.88 1.79
C PRO A 8 -13.69 41.02 1.64
N LEU A 9 -13.59 39.97 2.45
CA LEU A 9 -12.59 38.92 2.31
C LEU A 9 -12.81 38.21 0.98
N ALA A 10 -12.06 38.60 -0.04
CA ALA A 10 -11.98 37.88 -1.30
C ALA A 10 -11.26 36.54 -1.06
N PHE A 11 -11.96 35.45 -1.34
CA PHE A 11 -11.39 34.11 -1.44
C PHE A 11 -10.27 34.11 -2.50
N ALA A 12 -9.02 33.95 -2.07
CA ALA A 12 -7.95 33.57 -2.98
C ALA A 12 -8.11 32.08 -3.28
N ALA A 13 -8.77 31.76 -4.39
CA ALA A 13 -8.64 30.46 -5.02
C ALA A 13 -7.16 30.25 -5.35
N SER A 14 -6.53 29.28 -4.69
CA SER A 14 -5.16 28.87 -5.00
C SER A 14 -5.11 28.47 -6.47
N ALA A 15 -4.39 29.26 -7.28
CA ALA A 15 -4.22 29.03 -8.70
C ALA A 15 -3.58 27.66 -8.92
N VAL A 16 -4.30 26.77 -9.60
CA VAL A 16 -3.73 25.58 -10.21
C VAL A 16 -2.69 26.07 -11.22
N VAL A 17 -1.42 25.72 -11.01
CA VAL A 17 -0.33 26.04 -11.94
C VAL A 17 -0.62 25.32 -13.26
N PRO A 18 -0.93 26.02 -14.37
CA PRO A 18 -1.21 25.38 -15.65
C PRO A 18 0.13 25.00 -16.27
N GLY A 19 0.49 23.71 -16.25
CA GLY A 19 1.73 23.22 -16.87
C GLY A 19 2.27 21.90 -16.36
N SER A 20 1.82 21.37 -15.20
CA SER A 20 2.23 20.03 -14.78
C SER A 20 1.52 19.00 -15.66
N ARG A 21 2.26 18.29 -16.52
CA ARG A 21 1.77 17.02 -17.07
C ARG A 21 1.23 16.22 -15.88
N ALA A 22 -0.04 15.83 -15.90
CA ALA A 22 -0.58 14.93 -14.87
C ALA A 22 0.40 13.75 -14.75
N GLN A 23 0.97 13.56 -13.57
CA GLN A 23 1.99 12.53 -13.37
C GLN A 23 1.34 11.20 -13.70
N ALA A 24 1.87 10.44 -14.66
CA ALA A 24 1.30 9.15 -15.02
C ALA A 24 1.32 8.21 -13.80
N LEU A 25 0.26 7.43 -13.61
CA LEU A 25 0.25 6.34 -12.64
C LEU A 25 1.36 5.35 -13.00
N LYS A 26 2.29 5.12 -12.08
CA LYS A 26 3.43 4.20 -12.25
C LYS A 26 3.18 2.85 -11.58
N SER A 27 2.38 2.82 -10.51
CA SER A 27 2.20 1.62 -9.70
C SER A 27 0.79 1.47 -9.14
N LEU A 28 0.33 0.22 -9.07
CA LEU A 28 -0.89 -0.17 -8.38
C LEU A 28 -0.58 -1.38 -7.49
N LYS A 29 -0.87 -1.26 -6.20
CA LYS A 29 -0.80 -2.37 -5.26
C LYS A 29 -2.20 -2.83 -4.86
N VAL A 30 -2.40 -4.15 -4.87
CA VAL A 30 -3.59 -4.78 -4.28
C VAL A 30 -3.14 -5.58 -3.06
N CYS A 31 -3.49 -5.09 -1.88
CA CYS A 31 -3.01 -5.63 -0.61
C CYS A 31 -3.99 -6.64 0.00
N GLY A 32 -3.45 -7.62 0.74
CA GLY A 32 -4.22 -8.63 1.44
C GLY A 32 -4.94 -9.58 0.49
N VAL A 33 -4.23 -10.03 -0.54
CA VAL A 33 -4.65 -11.13 -1.41
C VAL A 33 -4.43 -12.43 -0.64
N THR A 34 -5.44 -13.31 -0.64
CA THR A 34 -5.46 -14.51 0.22
C THR A 34 -5.45 -15.83 -0.54
N SER A 35 -5.44 -15.82 -1.86
CA SER A 35 -5.37 -17.02 -2.69
C SER A 35 -4.63 -16.76 -4.00
N ALA A 36 -4.03 -17.83 -4.54
CA ALA A 36 -3.40 -17.82 -5.86
C ALA A 36 -4.40 -17.47 -6.98
N GLU A 37 -5.64 -17.98 -6.87
CA GLU A 37 -6.73 -17.64 -7.78
C GLU A 37 -6.98 -16.12 -7.82
N ASP A 38 -7.08 -15.49 -6.64
CA ASP A 38 -7.27 -14.04 -6.54
C ASP A 38 -6.09 -13.29 -7.18
N ALA A 39 -4.87 -13.71 -6.89
CA ALA A 39 -3.67 -13.10 -7.46
C ALA A 39 -3.66 -13.11 -9.00
N THR A 40 -4.01 -14.23 -9.62
CA THR A 40 -4.05 -14.40 -11.09
C THR A 40 -5.07 -13.46 -11.72
N TRP A 41 -6.35 -13.52 -11.33
CA TRP A 41 -7.37 -12.73 -11.99
C TRP A 41 -7.22 -11.23 -11.73
N ILE A 42 -6.71 -10.84 -10.55
CA ILE A 42 -6.38 -9.43 -10.24
C ILE A 42 -5.32 -8.92 -11.21
N LEU A 43 -4.23 -9.67 -11.40
CA LEU A 43 -3.14 -9.26 -12.26
C LEU A 43 -3.58 -9.16 -13.73
N GLU A 44 -4.29 -10.17 -14.24
CA GLU A 44 -4.86 -10.15 -15.59
C GLU A 44 -5.79 -8.95 -15.79
N THR A 45 -6.63 -8.64 -14.79
CA THR A 45 -7.58 -7.53 -14.86
C THR A 45 -6.89 -6.17 -14.88
N ILE A 46 -5.90 -5.96 -14.02
CA ILE A 46 -5.15 -4.70 -14.00
C ILE A 46 -4.39 -4.51 -15.32
N GLN A 47 -3.68 -5.54 -15.78
CA GLN A 47 -2.82 -5.42 -16.97
C GLN A 47 -3.59 -5.28 -18.29
N ARG A 48 -4.86 -5.73 -18.34
CA ARG A 48 -5.77 -5.44 -19.46
C ARG A 48 -6.15 -3.95 -19.55
N ARG A 49 -6.03 -3.20 -18.46
CA ARG A 49 -6.56 -1.82 -18.33
C ARG A 49 -5.47 -0.77 -18.19
N LEU A 50 -4.35 -1.12 -17.57
CA LEU A 50 -3.29 -0.20 -17.16
C LEU A 50 -1.91 -0.81 -17.38
N SER A 51 -1.02 -0.06 -18.03
CA SER A 51 0.41 -0.39 -18.13
C SER A 51 1.17 0.15 -16.92
N VAL A 52 1.06 -0.53 -15.78
CA VAL A 52 1.69 -0.14 -14.50
C VAL A 52 2.44 -1.30 -13.87
N GLN A 53 3.41 -1.00 -13.00
CA GLN A 53 3.97 -1.99 -12.08
C GLN A 53 2.88 -2.43 -11.10
N VAL A 54 2.60 -3.73 -11.06
CA VAL A 54 1.62 -4.31 -10.13
C VAL A 54 2.32 -4.90 -8.92
N TRP A 55 1.77 -4.65 -7.74
CA TRP A 55 2.25 -5.23 -6.48
C TRP A 55 1.11 -6.04 -5.84
N ILE A 56 1.35 -7.32 -5.54
CA ILE A 56 0.36 -8.19 -4.87
C ILE A 56 0.81 -8.41 -3.43
N GLY A 57 0.03 -7.89 -2.48
CA GLY A 57 0.38 -7.94 -1.06
C GLY A 57 -0.20 -9.14 -0.32
N CYS A 58 0.66 -9.95 0.29
CA CYS A 58 0.34 -11.01 1.23
C CYS A 58 0.56 -10.48 2.67
N VAL A 59 -0.47 -10.52 3.52
CA VAL A 59 -0.31 -10.10 4.93
C VAL A 59 0.14 -11.29 5.76
N LEU A 60 1.30 -11.17 6.41
CA LEU A 60 1.92 -12.23 7.24
C LEU A 60 1.86 -11.90 8.74
N TRP A 61 1.06 -10.88 9.10
CA TRP A 61 0.80 -10.48 10.48
C TRP A 61 -0.42 -11.24 11.05
N PRO A 62 -0.25 -12.09 12.09
CA PRO A 62 -1.29 -13.00 12.58
C PRO A 62 -2.59 -12.32 13.04
N HIS A 63 -2.53 -11.08 13.51
CA HIS A 63 -3.70 -10.33 13.99
C HIS A 63 -4.55 -9.72 12.86
N SER A 64 -4.13 -9.88 11.60
CA SER A 64 -4.90 -9.43 10.45
C SER A 64 -5.94 -10.45 10.02
N ARG A 65 -7.18 -10.00 9.76
CA ARG A 65 -8.20 -10.81 9.05
C ARG A 65 -7.79 -11.25 7.64
N ARG A 66 -6.73 -10.65 7.10
CA ARG A 66 -6.14 -10.95 5.78
C ARG A 66 -4.88 -11.82 5.90
N CYS A 67 -4.54 -12.28 7.10
CA CYS A 67 -3.34 -13.07 7.32
C CYS A 67 -3.39 -14.36 6.49
N VAL A 68 -2.31 -14.64 5.78
CA VAL A 68 -2.08 -15.91 5.08
C VAL A 68 -0.92 -16.66 5.75
N SER A 69 -0.91 -17.97 5.60
CA SER A 69 0.24 -18.81 5.94
C SER A 69 1.39 -18.60 4.94
N VAL A 70 2.60 -19.01 5.32
CA VAL A 70 3.79 -18.99 4.44
C VAL A 70 3.56 -19.84 3.18
N ARG A 71 2.86 -20.97 3.31
CA ARG A 71 2.50 -21.82 2.16
C ARG A 71 1.56 -21.10 1.19
N GLU A 72 0.50 -20.48 1.69
CA GLU A 72 -0.43 -19.72 0.85
C GLU A 72 0.27 -18.52 0.19
N ALA A 73 1.17 -17.84 0.91
CA ALA A 73 1.98 -16.77 0.33
C ALA A 73 2.89 -17.28 -0.80
N ARG A 74 3.45 -18.49 -0.67
CA ARG A 74 4.21 -19.17 -1.74
C ARG A 74 3.34 -19.45 -2.96
N ASP A 75 2.15 -20.01 -2.74
CA ASP A 75 1.21 -20.33 -3.83
C ASP A 75 0.80 -19.06 -4.58
N ILE A 76 0.54 -17.96 -3.86
CA ILE A 76 0.29 -16.63 -4.44
C ILE A 76 1.50 -16.14 -5.24
N ALA A 77 2.71 -16.23 -4.68
CA ALA A 77 3.93 -15.77 -5.35
C ALA A 77 4.19 -16.52 -6.66
N ALA A 78 3.98 -17.84 -6.67
CA ALA A 78 4.09 -18.67 -7.86
C ALA A 78 3.07 -18.25 -8.94
N ALA A 79 1.81 -18.03 -8.56
CA ALA A 79 0.76 -17.60 -9.48
C ALA A 79 1.03 -16.21 -10.09
N VAL A 80 1.54 -15.28 -9.29
CA VAL A 80 1.95 -13.94 -9.78
C VAL A 80 3.09 -14.07 -10.78
N LEU A 81 4.12 -14.85 -10.48
CA LEU A 81 5.27 -15.05 -11.36
C LEU A 81 4.85 -15.67 -12.70
N GLU A 82 4.06 -16.75 -12.65
CA GLU A 82 3.56 -17.43 -13.85
C GLU A 82 2.69 -16.51 -14.73
N THR A 83 1.74 -15.81 -14.11
CA THR A 83 0.83 -14.91 -14.83
C THR A 83 1.56 -13.69 -15.40
N ALA A 84 2.49 -13.10 -14.64
CA ALA A 84 3.32 -11.99 -15.12
C ALA A 84 4.18 -12.39 -16.33
N ALA A 85 4.77 -13.59 -16.29
CA ALA A 85 5.54 -14.13 -17.41
C ALA A 85 4.67 -14.36 -18.65
N LYS A 86 3.47 -14.92 -18.48
CA LYS A 86 2.51 -15.11 -19.59
C LYS A 86 2.08 -13.80 -20.24
N LEU A 87 1.84 -12.76 -19.43
CA LEU A 87 1.40 -11.46 -19.90
C LEU A 87 2.55 -10.57 -20.40
N GLY A 88 3.80 -10.91 -20.09
CA GLY A 88 4.96 -10.05 -20.37
C GLY A 88 4.92 -8.73 -19.59
N THR A 89 4.41 -8.75 -18.36
CA THR A 89 4.16 -7.53 -17.56
C THR A 89 4.93 -7.51 -16.25
N PRO A 90 5.27 -6.32 -15.72
CA PRO A 90 5.96 -6.20 -14.45
C PRO A 90 4.98 -6.41 -13.28
N ALA A 91 5.15 -7.50 -12.52
CA ALA A 91 4.43 -7.75 -11.27
C ALA A 91 5.37 -8.30 -10.19
N ARG A 92 5.13 -7.93 -8.93
CA ARG A 92 5.90 -8.42 -7.77
C ARG A 92 4.98 -8.76 -6.62
N THR A 93 5.33 -9.81 -5.88
CA THR A 93 4.65 -10.18 -4.64
C THR A 93 5.33 -9.49 -3.46
N VAL A 94 4.56 -9.07 -2.47
CA VAL A 94 5.00 -8.32 -1.28
C VAL A 94 4.53 -9.06 -0.03
N ALA A 95 5.44 -9.33 0.91
CA ALA A 95 5.09 -9.83 2.24
C ALA A 95 4.98 -8.65 3.21
N VAL A 96 3.84 -8.51 3.90
CA VAL A 96 3.59 -7.41 4.85
C VAL A 96 3.81 -7.88 6.28
N PHE A 97 4.68 -7.18 6.99
CA PHE A 97 5.06 -7.45 8.38
C PHE A 97 4.75 -6.25 9.28
N VAL A 98 4.46 -6.52 10.55
CA VAL A 98 4.26 -5.53 11.60
C VAL A 98 5.07 -5.97 12.80
N ASP A 99 6.03 -5.15 13.21
CA ASP A 99 6.84 -5.33 14.43
C ASP A 99 7.43 -6.76 14.58
N GLU A 100 7.89 -7.33 13.46
CA GLU A 100 8.46 -8.69 13.33
C GLU A 100 10.00 -8.68 13.33
N ASP A 101 10.63 -9.77 13.76
CA ASP A 101 12.09 -9.89 13.78
C ASP A 101 12.71 -10.03 12.37
N LEU A 102 13.89 -9.42 12.14
CA LEU A 102 14.59 -9.50 10.86
C LEU A 102 14.88 -10.95 10.43
N SER A 103 15.27 -11.82 11.38
CA SER A 103 15.51 -13.24 11.10
C SER A 103 14.26 -13.93 10.57
N ARG A 104 13.09 -13.61 11.15
CA ARG A 104 11.81 -14.16 10.76
C ARG A 104 11.34 -13.60 9.41
N ILE A 105 11.48 -12.31 9.16
CA ILE A 105 11.23 -11.68 7.86
C ILE A 105 12.03 -12.40 6.77
N ARG A 106 13.34 -12.62 6.98
CA ARG A 106 14.22 -13.32 6.04
C ARG A 106 13.74 -14.74 5.77
N GLN A 107 13.42 -15.48 6.83
CA GLN A 107 12.96 -16.87 6.71
C GLN A 107 11.65 -16.94 5.93
N VAL A 108 10.65 -16.13 6.30
CA VAL A 108 9.33 -16.11 5.65
C VAL A 108 9.45 -15.73 4.17
N CYS A 109 10.22 -14.69 3.85
CA CYS A 109 10.44 -14.29 2.45
C CYS A 109 11.17 -15.37 1.64
N THR A 110 12.14 -16.05 2.25
CA THR A 110 12.84 -17.19 1.61
C THR A 110 11.86 -18.33 1.34
N ASP A 111 11.14 -18.76 2.38
CA ASP A 111 10.21 -19.89 2.31
C ASP A 111 9.05 -19.59 1.36
N ALA A 112 8.53 -18.36 1.32
CA ALA A 112 7.46 -17.97 0.42
C ALA A 112 7.95 -17.61 -1.00
N SER A 113 9.27 -17.57 -1.25
CA SER A 113 9.86 -17.09 -2.51
C SER A 113 9.40 -15.66 -2.88
N ILE A 114 9.32 -14.79 -1.87
CA ILE A 114 8.91 -13.38 -2.01
C ILE A 114 10.14 -12.48 -1.83
N ASN A 115 10.33 -11.52 -2.73
CA ASN A 115 11.50 -10.64 -2.76
C ASN A 115 11.22 -9.17 -2.39
N VAL A 116 10.06 -8.89 -1.77
CA VAL A 116 9.75 -7.56 -1.20
C VAL A 116 9.13 -7.74 0.19
N ALA A 117 9.74 -7.15 1.21
CA ALA A 117 9.14 -7.05 2.54
C ALA A 117 8.62 -5.61 2.78
N GLN A 118 7.34 -5.47 3.04
CA GLN A 118 6.75 -4.20 3.45
C GLN A 118 6.73 -4.10 4.97
N LEU A 119 7.47 -3.13 5.51
CA LEU A 119 7.61 -2.87 6.93
C LEU A 119 6.51 -1.89 7.38
N HIS A 120 5.44 -2.42 7.99
CA HIS A 120 4.23 -1.65 8.35
C HIS A 120 4.16 -1.28 9.85
N GLY A 121 5.16 -1.69 10.65
CA GLY A 121 5.29 -1.34 12.06
C GLY A 121 5.72 0.12 12.32
N SER A 122 6.10 0.40 13.57
CA SER A 122 6.55 1.74 14.00
C SER A 122 7.80 2.23 13.26
N LEU A 123 8.03 3.55 13.20
CA LEU A 123 9.27 4.08 12.60
C LEU A 123 10.53 3.59 13.32
N ASP A 124 10.48 3.40 14.64
CA ASP A 124 11.60 2.88 15.44
C ASP A 124 11.91 1.43 15.11
N TRP A 125 10.87 0.60 14.99
CA TRP A 125 11.04 -0.80 14.57
C TRP A 125 11.59 -0.88 13.15
N GLN A 126 11.08 -0.07 12.23
CA GLN A 126 11.61 0.02 10.87
C GLN A 126 13.09 0.40 10.88
N GLU A 127 13.49 1.39 11.68
CA GLU A 127 14.88 1.80 11.82
C GLU A 127 15.75 0.66 12.36
N HIS A 128 15.31 0.03 13.43
CA HIS A 128 16.00 -1.07 14.07
C HIS A 128 16.26 -2.23 13.09
N VAL A 129 15.22 -2.66 12.38
CA VAL A 129 15.31 -3.77 11.43
C VAL A 129 16.20 -3.43 10.23
N LEU A 130 16.14 -2.20 9.71
CA LEU A 130 16.93 -1.78 8.55
C LEU A 130 18.41 -1.50 8.88
N ARG A 131 18.70 -1.06 10.12
CA ARG A 131 20.06 -0.77 10.59
C ARG A 131 20.75 -1.95 11.28
N ALA A 132 20.05 -3.08 11.46
CA ALA A 132 20.70 -4.29 11.95
C ALA A 132 21.95 -4.57 11.11
N VAL A 133 23.08 -4.88 11.75
CA VAL A 133 24.41 -4.87 11.11
C VAL A 133 24.66 -6.12 10.24
N ASP A 134 23.71 -7.07 10.20
CA ASP A 134 23.83 -8.37 9.53
C ASP A 134 23.01 -8.64 8.24
N SER A 135 22.58 -7.73 7.36
CA SER A 135 22.26 -6.29 7.40
C SER A 135 21.10 -5.95 6.44
N TRP A 136 20.21 -6.91 6.20
CA TRP A 136 19.24 -6.96 5.09
C TRP A 136 19.80 -7.65 3.83
N PRO A 137 19.23 -8.79 3.40
CA PRO A 137 19.76 -9.53 2.25
C PRO A 137 19.73 -8.73 0.96
N SER A 138 20.73 -8.90 0.10
CA SER A 138 20.80 -8.23 -1.21
C SER A 138 19.67 -8.67 -2.17
N TRP A 139 19.18 -9.90 -2.03
CA TRP A 139 18.08 -10.44 -2.84
C TRP A 139 16.69 -9.95 -2.40
N LEU A 140 16.58 -9.38 -1.19
CA LEU A 140 15.31 -8.93 -0.62
C LEU A 140 15.23 -7.42 -0.74
N ASP A 141 14.25 -6.91 -1.47
CA ASP A 141 13.89 -5.49 -1.42
C ASP A 141 12.98 -5.22 -0.22
N TYR A 142 12.85 -3.94 0.13
CA TYR A 142 11.93 -3.52 1.17
C TYR A 142 11.12 -2.31 0.74
N ALA A 143 9.94 -2.21 1.34
CA ALA A 143 9.11 -1.03 1.29
C ALA A 143 8.84 -0.56 2.71
N ARG A 144 8.74 0.76 2.87
CA ARG A 144 8.44 1.39 4.17
C ARG A 144 7.02 1.91 4.18
N VAL A 145 6.42 1.97 5.35
CA VAL A 145 5.11 2.57 5.55
C VAL A 145 5.28 3.78 6.46
N LEU A 146 4.83 4.94 5.98
CA LEU A 146 4.83 6.18 6.74
C LEU A 146 3.38 6.59 7.02
N ARG A 147 3.09 6.87 8.29
CA ARG A 147 1.87 7.57 8.66
C ARG A 147 2.11 9.07 8.55
N PRO A 148 1.21 9.87 7.93
CA PRO A 148 1.45 11.30 7.74
C PRO A 148 1.80 12.06 9.01
N ASP A 149 1.08 11.82 10.11
CA ASP A 149 1.31 12.52 11.38
C ASP A 149 2.65 12.15 12.03
N GLU A 150 2.99 10.86 12.01
CA GLU A 150 4.24 10.32 12.58
C GLU A 150 5.44 10.83 11.77
N ALA A 151 5.37 10.73 10.44
CA ALA A 151 6.40 11.24 9.54
C ALA A 151 6.57 12.75 9.67
N ALA A 152 5.48 13.50 9.83
CA ALA A 152 5.55 14.95 10.03
C ALA A 152 6.29 15.33 11.33
N GLN A 153 6.13 14.53 12.40
CA GLN A 153 6.74 14.74 13.71
C GLN A 153 8.19 14.25 13.78
N GLU A 154 8.56 13.26 12.98
CA GLU A 154 9.89 12.62 12.99
C GLU A 154 10.62 12.76 11.63
N PRO A 155 11.03 13.99 11.21
CA PRO A 155 11.66 14.21 9.90
C PRO A 155 12.90 13.36 9.62
N SER A 156 13.72 13.12 10.64
CA SER A 156 14.95 12.30 10.55
C SER A 156 14.66 10.86 10.15
N LYS A 157 13.46 10.35 10.45
CA LYS A 157 13.05 8.97 10.19
C LYS A 157 12.34 8.79 8.85
N ARG A 158 12.11 9.85 8.07
CA ARG A 158 11.45 9.76 6.75
C ARG A 158 12.28 9.02 5.71
N ALA A 159 13.60 9.24 5.72
CA ALA A 159 14.53 8.74 4.70
C ALA A 159 15.46 7.63 5.20
N ILE A 160 15.01 6.82 6.17
CA ILE A 160 15.79 5.68 6.66
C ILE A 160 16.00 4.68 5.54
N THR A 161 17.25 4.27 5.39
CA THR A 161 17.74 3.24 4.48
C THR A 161 18.28 2.04 5.25
N THR A 162 18.61 0.96 4.54
CA THR A 162 19.40 -0.13 5.11
C THR A 162 20.80 0.35 5.52
N ALA A 163 21.53 -0.43 6.32
CA ALA A 163 22.88 -0.08 6.77
C ALA A 163 23.87 0.19 5.62
N ASP A 164 23.69 -0.46 4.46
CA ASP A 164 24.47 -0.25 3.23
C ASP A 164 23.97 0.91 2.35
N GLY A 165 22.94 1.65 2.81
CA GLY A 165 22.43 2.84 2.15
C GLY A 165 21.41 2.58 1.04
N ARG A 166 20.96 1.34 0.81
CA ARG A 166 19.96 1.04 -0.21
C ARG A 166 18.59 1.64 0.16
N PRO A 167 17.95 2.42 -0.73
CA PRO A 167 16.64 3.02 -0.48
C PRO A 167 15.51 1.99 -0.59
N PRO A 168 14.29 2.29 -0.07
CA PRO A 168 13.14 1.43 -0.27
C PRO A 168 12.75 1.38 -1.75
N CYS A 169 12.23 0.23 -2.21
CA CYS A 169 11.70 0.11 -3.57
C CYS A 169 10.41 0.92 -3.78
N TYR A 170 9.66 1.15 -2.70
CA TYR A 170 8.65 2.20 -2.60
C TYR A 170 8.38 2.61 -1.15
N THR A 171 7.83 3.81 -0.97
CA THR A 171 7.28 4.28 0.31
C THR A 171 5.74 4.30 0.24
N LEU A 172 5.07 3.62 1.16
CA LEU A 172 3.62 3.64 1.29
C LEU A 172 3.20 4.72 2.29
N ILE A 173 2.34 5.63 1.87
CA ILE A 173 1.67 6.56 2.78
C ILE A 173 0.34 5.97 3.17
N ASP A 174 0.26 5.45 4.40
CA ASP A 174 -0.98 4.91 4.95
C ASP A 174 -1.45 5.76 6.12
N PRO A 175 -2.45 6.63 5.93
CA PRO A 175 -3.04 7.37 7.03
C PRO A 175 -3.97 6.52 7.90
N GLY A 176 -4.28 5.29 7.47
CA GLY A 176 -5.18 4.41 8.19
C GLY A 176 -4.62 3.96 9.53
N ARG A 177 -5.49 3.90 10.54
CA ARG A 177 -5.30 3.06 11.74
C ARG A 177 -5.93 1.66 11.58
N GLY A 178 -6.33 1.30 10.36
CA GLY A 178 -7.12 0.09 10.08
C GLY A 178 -8.60 0.18 10.47
N ASP A 179 -9.11 1.37 10.82
CA ASP A 179 -10.48 1.60 11.30
C ASP A 179 -11.50 1.92 10.20
N GLY A 180 -11.04 2.11 8.95
CA GLY A 180 -11.90 2.37 7.79
C GLY A 180 -12.35 3.82 7.65
N LYS A 181 -11.79 4.76 8.42
CA LYS A 181 -12.09 6.19 8.25
C LYS A 181 -11.28 6.79 7.11
N PRO A 182 -11.91 7.53 6.18
CA PRO A 182 -11.19 8.23 5.12
C PRO A 182 -10.33 9.34 5.73
N PHE A 183 -9.07 9.40 5.33
CA PHE A 183 -8.18 10.50 5.64
C PHE A 183 -8.47 11.69 4.74
N ASP A 184 -8.43 12.90 5.29
CA ASP A 184 -8.55 14.12 4.48
C ASP A 184 -7.24 14.37 3.72
N TRP A 185 -7.19 13.86 2.50
CA TRP A 185 -6.04 13.98 1.60
C TRP A 185 -5.60 15.43 1.36
N ARG A 186 -6.48 16.43 1.56
CA ARG A 186 -6.12 17.84 1.43
C ARG A 186 -5.12 18.31 2.48
N LYS A 187 -4.99 17.58 3.60
CA LYS A 187 -4.01 17.86 4.64
C LYS A 187 -2.64 17.23 4.34
N PHE A 188 -2.55 16.40 3.31
CA PHE A 188 -1.31 15.79 2.88
C PHE A 188 -0.40 16.84 2.24
N SER A 189 0.85 16.88 2.68
CA SER A 189 1.89 17.72 2.09
C SER A 189 3.08 16.83 1.77
N ASN A 190 3.38 16.70 0.47
CA ASN A 190 4.50 15.87 -0.01
C ASN A 190 5.80 16.30 0.68
N GLU A 191 6.09 17.60 0.71
CA GLU A 191 7.30 18.11 1.38
C GLU A 191 7.36 17.73 2.87
N ARG A 192 6.24 17.84 3.60
CA ARG A 192 6.20 17.55 5.04
C ARG A 192 6.21 16.06 5.37
N VAL A 193 5.80 15.17 4.47
CA VAL A 193 5.69 13.73 4.77
C VAL A 193 6.78 12.91 4.06
N LEU A 194 7.10 13.30 2.82
CA LEU A 194 7.96 12.55 1.91
C LEU A 194 9.35 13.19 1.72
N GLY A 195 9.47 14.51 1.92
CA GLY A 195 10.71 15.24 1.64
C GLY A 195 10.91 15.55 0.15
N PRO A 196 12.10 16.03 -0.26
CA PRO A 196 12.33 16.61 -1.58
C PRO A 196 12.47 15.58 -2.72
N ASP A 197 12.91 14.35 -2.43
CA ASP A 197 13.09 13.30 -3.44
C ASP A 197 12.64 11.93 -2.89
N PRO A 198 11.33 11.64 -2.92
CA PRO A 198 10.80 10.45 -2.26
C PRO A 198 10.89 9.16 -3.07
N GLY A 199 11.49 9.19 -4.26
CA GLY A 199 11.46 8.04 -5.18
C GLY A 199 10.03 7.62 -5.53
N LEU A 200 9.80 6.30 -5.66
CA LEU A 200 8.46 5.75 -5.85
C LEU A 200 7.70 5.76 -4.51
N TRP A 201 6.50 6.31 -4.51
CA TRP A 201 5.60 6.22 -3.37
C TRP A 201 4.18 5.92 -3.80
N MET A 202 3.40 5.34 -2.89
CA MET A 202 2.00 5.00 -3.10
C MET A 202 1.16 5.54 -1.96
N ILE A 203 -0.09 5.88 -2.26
CA ILE A 203 -1.05 6.31 -1.26
C ILE A 203 -2.04 5.16 -0.95
N ALA A 204 -2.31 4.91 0.33
CA ALA A 204 -3.23 3.87 0.81
C ALA A 204 -4.45 4.50 1.52
N GLY A 205 -4.98 3.90 2.58
CA GLY A 205 -5.98 4.53 3.45
C GLY A 205 -7.41 4.52 2.93
N GLY A 206 -8.06 3.36 2.94
CA GLY A 206 -9.50 3.26 2.67
C GLY A 206 -9.89 3.64 1.23
N LEU A 207 -8.98 3.50 0.27
CA LEU A 207 -9.27 3.78 -1.13
C LEU A 207 -10.35 2.84 -1.68
N HIS A 208 -11.27 3.39 -2.47
CA HIS A 208 -12.30 2.69 -3.24
C HIS A 208 -12.67 3.53 -4.48
N ALA A 209 -13.48 2.97 -5.38
CA ALA A 209 -13.82 3.62 -6.66
C ALA A 209 -14.38 5.05 -6.50
N GLY A 210 -15.09 5.31 -5.41
CA GLY A 210 -15.71 6.60 -5.11
C GLY A 210 -14.77 7.68 -4.57
N ASN A 211 -13.55 7.36 -4.12
CA ASN A 211 -12.62 8.35 -3.54
C ASN A 211 -11.22 8.36 -4.17
N VAL A 212 -10.83 7.32 -4.93
CA VAL A 212 -9.47 7.21 -5.46
C VAL A 212 -9.09 8.36 -6.38
N VAL A 213 -10.04 8.88 -7.17
CA VAL A 213 -9.84 10.03 -8.07
C VAL A 213 -9.43 11.29 -7.30
N GLU A 214 -10.10 11.55 -6.18
CA GLU A 214 -9.78 12.70 -5.32
C GLU A 214 -8.40 12.50 -4.68
N ALA A 215 -8.14 11.32 -4.12
CA ALA A 215 -6.87 11.00 -3.47
C ALA A 215 -5.68 11.24 -4.40
N VAL A 216 -5.72 10.72 -5.63
CA VAL A 216 -4.62 10.89 -6.59
C VAL A 216 -4.50 12.32 -7.10
N ARG A 217 -5.61 13.05 -7.31
CA ARG A 217 -5.57 14.44 -7.80
C ARG A 217 -5.01 15.40 -6.76
N VAL A 218 -5.39 15.23 -5.50
CA VAL A 218 -4.95 16.12 -4.41
C VAL A 218 -3.49 15.88 -4.05
N THR A 219 -3.04 14.62 -4.08
CA THR A 219 -1.69 14.27 -3.62
C THR A 219 -0.67 14.14 -4.75
N ASN A 220 -1.16 14.05 -5.99
CA ASN A 220 -0.36 13.74 -7.17
C ASN A 220 0.47 12.45 -7.00
N ALA A 221 -0.11 11.45 -6.34
CA ALA A 221 0.55 10.18 -6.09
C ALA A 221 0.89 9.44 -7.39
N PRO A 222 2.14 8.94 -7.56
CA PRO A 222 2.51 8.12 -8.71
C PRO A 222 2.06 6.66 -8.55
N GLY A 223 1.44 6.29 -7.43
CA GLY A 223 0.82 5.00 -7.26
C GLY A 223 -0.19 4.95 -6.12
N VAL A 224 -0.98 3.88 -6.10
CA VAL A 224 -2.02 3.67 -5.09
C VAL A 224 -1.95 2.24 -4.55
N ASP A 225 -2.38 2.06 -3.29
CA ASP A 225 -2.54 0.75 -2.65
C ASP A 225 -3.99 0.57 -2.18
N VAL A 226 -4.63 -0.50 -2.64
CA VAL A 226 -6.03 -0.79 -2.31
C VAL A 226 -6.15 -2.15 -1.64
N ALA A 227 -6.90 -2.19 -0.54
CA ALA A 227 -7.22 -3.41 0.20
C ALA A 227 -8.74 -3.62 0.27
N SER A 228 -9.40 -3.02 1.27
CA SER A 228 -10.83 -3.19 1.55
C SER A 228 -11.76 -2.61 0.48
N GLY A 229 -11.36 -1.59 -0.26
CA GLY A 229 -12.22 -0.98 -1.29
C GLY A 229 -12.56 -1.90 -2.45
N VAL A 230 -11.78 -2.98 -2.62
CA VAL A 230 -11.98 -4.01 -3.65
C VAL A 230 -12.25 -5.39 -3.03
N GLU A 231 -12.66 -5.44 -1.77
CA GLU A 231 -13.13 -6.67 -1.11
C GLU A 231 -14.64 -6.81 -1.26
N VAL A 232 -15.12 -8.05 -1.24
CA VAL A 232 -16.56 -8.34 -1.08
C VAL A 232 -17.05 -7.64 0.20
N SER A 233 -18.21 -6.99 0.14
CA SER A 233 -18.74 -6.30 1.31
C SER A 233 -18.93 -7.27 2.47
N THR A 234 -18.40 -6.91 3.63
CA THR A 234 -18.63 -7.64 4.89
C THR A 234 -19.79 -7.06 5.69
N ASP A 235 -20.65 -6.22 5.09
CA ASP A 235 -21.81 -5.66 5.78
C ASP A 235 -22.65 -6.81 6.38
N GLY A 236 -22.58 -6.98 7.70
CA GLY A 236 -23.25 -8.05 8.45
C GLY A 236 -22.33 -9.12 9.09
N LEU A 237 -21.05 -9.18 8.75
CA LEU A 237 -20.09 -10.06 9.44
C LEU A 237 -19.50 -9.33 10.64
N ARG A 238 -19.90 -9.75 11.84
CA ARG A 238 -19.39 -9.22 13.12
C ARG A 238 -17.86 -9.25 13.12
N LYS A 239 -17.24 -8.12 13.48
CA LYS A 239 -15.83 -8.09 13.88
C LYS A 239 -15.70 -9.04 15.07
N HIS A 240 -15.08 -10.20 14.89
CA HIS A 240 -14.64 -10.98 16.05
C HIS A 240 -13.55 -10.16 16.74
N GLU A 241 -13.80 -9.81 17.99
CA GLU A 241 -12.81 -9.21 18.88
C GLU A 241 -11.62 -10.18 18.96
N SER A 242 -10.43 -9.66 18.66
CA SER A 242 -9.18 -10.39 18.76
C SER A 242 -8.93 -10.73 20.23
N GLY A 243 -9.12 -12.00 20.59
CA GLY A 243 -8.66 -12.54 21.87
C GLY A 243 -7.13 -12.56 21.91
N GLU A 244 -6.58 -12.15 23.06
CA GLU A 244 -5.16 -12.22 23.40
C GLU A 244 -4.67 -13.67 23.26
N GLY A 245 -3.80 -13.92 22.29
CA GLY A 245 -3.19 -15.22 22.04
C GLY A 245 -1.71 -15.07 21.76
N SER A 246 -0.90 -15.84 22.50
CA SER A 246 0.57 -15.88 22.52
C SER A 246 1.27 -15.71 21.16
N ALA A 247 2.37 -14.95 21.16
CA ALA A 247 3.11 -14.44 19.98
C ALA A 247 3.88 -15.46 19.13
N ASP A 248 3.81 -16.77 19.40
CA ASP A 248 4.78 -17.74 18.83
C ASP A 248 4.21 -18.77 17.84
N ALA A 249 2.98 -18.60 17.35
CA ALA A 249 2.41 -19.55 16.40
C ALA A 249 1.77 -18.85 15.19
N TYR A 250 2.37 -19.04 14.01
CA TYR A 250 1.62 -18.87 12.77
C TYR A 250 0.44 -19.82 12.81
N PRO A 251 -0.77 -19.34 12.53
CA PRO A 251 -1.94 -20.13 12.78
C PRO A 251 -1.97 -21.40 11.92
N GLN A 252 -1.95 -22.56 12.57
CA GLN A 252 -2.48 -23.79 11.99
C GLN A 252 -4.00 -23.77 12.19
N HIS A 253 -4.73 -23.19 11.25
CA HIS A 253 -6.19 -23.03 11.38
C HIS A 253 -6.97 -24.22 10.83
N SER A 254 -7.52 -25.03 11.73
CA SER A 254 -8.59 -26.02 11.51
C SER A 254 -10.00 -25.43 11.71
N GLY A 255 -10.16 -24.09 11.76
CA GLY A 255 -11.45 -23.40 11.84
C GLY A 255 -11.59 -22.34 10.74
N ARG A 256 -12.78 -22.24 10.12
CA ARG A 256 -13.07 -21.25 9.05
C ARG A 256 -13.08 -19.82 9.62
N VAL A 257 -11.91 -19.20 9.73
CA VAL A 257 -11.78 -17.74 9.86
C VAL A 257 -12.23 -17.14 8.53
N TYR A 258 -13.28 -16.31 8.53
CA TYR A 258 -13.69 -15.59 7.33
C TYR A 258 -12.54 -14.67 6.88
N ARG A 259 -11.99 -14.95 5.70
CA ARG A 259 -10.98 -14.10 5.05
C ARG A 259 -11.67 -13.30 3.94
N PRO A 260 -11.55 -11.95 3.93
CA PRO A 260 -12.13 -11.14 2.87
C PRO A 260 -11.54 -11.54 1.51
N ARG A 261 -12.41 -11.91 0.57
CA ARG A 261 -12.05 -12.17 -0.83
C ARG A 261 -12.07 -10.86 -1.61
N LYS A 262 -11.25 -10.78 -2.66
CA LYS A 262 -11.32 -9.67 -3.61
C LYS A 262 -12.55 -9.83 -4.51
N ASP A 263 -13.18 -8.73 -4.86
CA ASP A 263 -14.41 -8.68 -5.66
C ASP A 263 -14.09 -8.14 -7.06
N PRO A 264 -14.29 -8.93 -8.13
CA PRO A 264 -13.97 -8.51 -9.49
C PRO A 264 -14.69 -7.23 -9.94
N ALA A 265 -15.97 -7.07 -9.58
CA ALA A 265 -16.74 -5.89 -9.99
C ALA A 265 -16.23 -4.62 -9.29
N ARG A 266 -15.85 -4.72 -8.02
CA ARG A 266 -15.25 -3.61 -7.28
C ARG A 266 -13.85 -3.26 -7.78
N LEU A 267 -13.04 -4.25 -8.18
CA LEU A 267 -11.76 -3.99 -8.81
C LEU A 267 -11.95 -3.28 -10.15
N GLU A 268 -12.83 -3.76 -11.03
CA GLU A 268 -13.11 -3.10 -12.32
C GLU A 268 -13.59 -1.66 -12.10
N ALA A 269 -14.52 -1.41 -11.17
CA ALA A 269 -14.97 -0.05 -10.84
C ALA A 269 -13.83 0.84 -10.30
N PHE A 270 -12.92 0.28 -9.51
CA PHE A 270 -11.73 0.99 -9.02
C PHE A 270 -10.78 1.36 -10.16
N LEU A 271 -10.58 0.44 -11.12
CA LEU A 271 -9.77 0.68 -12.31
C LEU A 271 -10.41 1.69 -13.26
N ASP A 272 -11.73 1.65 -13.46
CA ASP A 272 -12.48 2.66 -14.23
C ASP A 272 -12.24 4.07 -13.66
N ALA A 273 -12.32 4.20 -12.34
CA ALA A 273 -12.05 5.44 -11.64
C ALA A 273 -10.62 5.94 -11.87
N LEU A 274 -9.61 5.06 -11.76
CA LEU A 274 -8.21 5.42 -12.06
C LEU A 274 -8.00 5.80 -13.53
N CYS A 275 -8.57 5.03 -14.47
CA CYS A 275 -8.53 5.32 -15.89
C CYS A 275 -9.15 6.69 -16.21
N SER A 276 -10.16 7.15 -15.46
CA SER A 276 -10.73 8.50 -15.67
C SER A 276 -9.76 9.65 -15.36
N VAL A 277 -8.70 9.40 -14.57
CA VAL A 277 -7.69 10.40 -14.22
C VAL A 277 -6.49 10.33 -15.15
N TYR A 278 -6.00 9.13 -15.43
CA TYR A 278 -4.76 8.92 -16.18
C TYR A 278 -4.99 8.59 -17.66
N GLY A 279 -6.22 8.25 -18.06
CA GLY A 279 -6.60 7.66 -19.34
C GLY A 279 -7.03 8.63 -20.44
N GLY A 280 -6.25 9.69 -20.67
CA GLY A 280 -6.22 10.33 -21.99
C GLY A 280 -5.37 9.56 -23.01
N ARG A 281 -4.65 8.51 -22.62
CA ARG A 281 -3.90 7.64 -23.53
C ARG A 281 -3.94 6.20 -23.03
N MET A 282 -4.87 5.43 -23.59
CA MET A 282 -4.63 4.00 -23.78
C MET A 282 -3.51 3.88 -24.83
N ILE A 283 -2.52 3.05 -24.56
CA ILE A 283 -1.58 2.58 -25.58
C ILE A 283 -2.21 1.34 -26.21
#